data_AF-A0A059VWS9-F1
#
_entry.id   AF-A0A059VWS9-F1
#
_cell.length_a   1.000
_cell.length_b   1.000
_cell.length_c   1.000
_cell.angle_alpha   90.00
_cell.angle_beta   90.00
_cell.angle_gamma   90.00
#
_symmetry.space_group_name_H-M   'P 1'
#
loop_
_entity.id
_entity.type
_entity.pdbx_description
1 polymer ?
#
loop_
_entity_poly.entity_id
_entity_poly.type
_entity_poly.pdbx_seq_one_letter_code
_entity_poly.pdbx_strand_id
1 'polypeptide(L)' 'MSTVPWTIERIREALASPSLARRFDAELDRAPADELLAVFAKWQRIAGGLRAPATTDA' A
#
# COMPACT_ATOMS: atom_id res chain seq x y z
N MET A 1 16.02 -2.69 -6.46
CA MET A 1 14.67 -2.14 -6.14
C MET A 1 13.78 -2.42 -7.34
N SER A 2 12.61 -3.06 -7.18
CA SER A 2 11.75 -3.34 -8.33
C SER A 2 11.43 -2.03 -9.06
N THR A 3 11.82 -1.96 -10.33
CA THR A 3 11.68 -0.83 -11.26
C THR A 3 10.23 -0.56 -11.69
N VAL A 4 9.28 -1.34 -11.20
CA VAL A 4 7.88 -1.21 -11.57
C VAL A 4 7.21 -0.19 -10.64
N PRO A 5 6.56 0.85 -11.20
CA PRO A 5 5.93 1.90 -10.41
C PRO A 5 4.86 1.35 -9.46
N TRP A 6 4.67 2.03 -8.32
CA TRP A 6 3.54 1.76 -7.45
C TRP A 6 2.27 2.33 -8.07
N THR A 7 1.29 1.45 -8.28
CA THR A 7 -0.07 1.77 -8.72
C THR A 7 -1.07 1.30 -7.67
N ILE A 8 -2.32 1.76 -7.74
CA ILE A 8 -3.40 1.30 -6.85
C ILE A 8 -3.53 -0.24 -6.91
N GLU A 9 -3.53 -0.80 -8.13
CA GLU A 9 -3.58 -2.26 -8.35
C GLU A 9 -2.40 -2.98 -7.69
N ARG A 10 -1.17 -2.49 -7.90
CA ARG A 10 0.03 -3.10 -7.31
C ARG A 10 0.02 -3.03 -5.78
N ILE A 11 -0.48 -1.94 -5.20
CA ILE A 11 -0.66 -1.85 -3.75
C ILE A 11 -1.66 -2.91 -3.28
N ARG A 12 -2.83 -3.03 -3.93
CA ARG A 12 -3.83 -4.07 -3.59
C ARG A 12 -3.26 -5.48 -3.65
N GLU A 13 -2.54 -5.82 -4.71
CA GLU A 13 -1.88 -7.11 -4.86
C GLU A 13 -0.86 -7.36 -3.73
N ALA A 14 -0.03 -6.37 -3.44
CA ALA A 14 1.03 -6.48 -2.42
C ALA A 14 0.50 -6.55 -0.99
N LEU A 15 -0.73 -6.09 -0.72
CA LEU A 15 -1.36 -6.25 0.58
C LEU A 15 -1.71 -7.70 0.89
N ALA A 16 -1.90 -8.56 -0.13
CA ALA A 16 -2.17 -10.00 -0.05
C ALA A 16 -3.31 -10.43 0.91
N SER A 17 -4.06 -9.47 1.45
CA SER A 17 -5.12 -9.65 2.44
C SER A 17 -6.36 -8.88 1.97
N PRO A 18 -7.52 -9.57 1.80
CA PRO A 18 -8.74 -8.92 1.33
C PRO A 18 -9.24 -7.84 2.30
N SER A 19 -8.98 -7.99 3.60
CA SER A 19 -9.35 -7.00 4.61
C SER A 19 -8.49 -5.73 4.50
N LEU A 20 -7.19 -5.87 4.24
CA LEU A 20 -6.29 -4.73 4.03
C LEU A 20 -6.60 -4.02 2.71
N ALA A 21 -6.85 -4.77 1.64
CA ALA A 21 -7.25 -4.21 0.35
C ALA A 21 -8.54 -3.39 0.48
N ARG A 22 -9.59 -3.93 1.13
CA ARG A 22 -10.83 -3.18 1.40
C ARG A 22 -10.61 -1.91 2.22
N ARG A 23 -9.70 -1.96 3.20
CA ARG A 23 -9.38 -0.79 4.02
C ARG A 23 -8.65 0.27 3.20
N PHE A 24 -7.69 -0.13 2.37
CA PHE A 24 -7.02 0.77 1.44
C PHE A 24 -8.01 1.47 0.51
N ASP A 25 -8.94 0.72 -0.06
CA ASP A 25 -9.97 1.25 -0.96
C ASP A 25 -10.88 2.25 -0.25
N ALA A 26 -11.37 1.88 0.94
CA ALA A 26 -12.22 2.77 1.71
C ALA A 26 -11.50 4.05 2.17
N GLU A 27 -10.20 3.99 2.46
CA GLU A 27 -9.42 5.17 2.82
C GLU A 27 -9.17 6.08 1.59
N LEU A 28 -8.89 5.50 0.41
CA LEU A 28 -8.74 6.27 -0.83
C LEU A 28 -10.05 6.92 -1.27
N ASP A 29 -11.15 6.16 -1.29
CA ASP A 29 -12.46 6.63 -1.77
C ASP A 29 -13.04 7.75 -0.89
N ARG A 30 -12.59 7.86 0.36
CA ARG A 30 -13.06 8.87 1.33
C ARG A 30 -12.09 10.04 1.51
N ALA A 31 -10.90 9.97 0.94
CA ALA A 31 -9.90 11.01 1.10
C ALA A 31 -10.28 12.25 0.30
N PRO A 32 -10.18 13.46 0.88
CA PRO A 32 -10.15 14.70 0.12
C PRO A 32 -9.07 14.68 -0.97
N ALA A 33 -9.29 15.44 -2.05
CA ALA A 33 -8.38 15.43 -3.21
C ALA A 33 -6.93 15.79 -2.83
N ASP A 34 -6.75 16.69 -1.87
CA ASP A 34 -5.46 17.13 -1.33
C ASP A 34 -4.79 16.09 -0.41
N GLU A 35 -5.55 15.12 0.11
CA GLU A 35 -5.04 14.05 0.97
C GLU A 35 -4.81 12.72 0.23
N LEU A 36 -5.35 12.55 -0.99
CA LEU A 36 -5.24 11.31 -1.78
C LEU A 36 -3.80 10.81 -1.90
N LEU A 37 -2.85 11.71 -2.18
CA LEU A 37 -1.44 11.36 -2.33
C LEU A 37 -0.83 10.88 -1.00
N ALA A 38 -1.24 11.46 0.12
CA ALA A 38 -0.78 11.06 1.45
C ALA A 38 -1.29 9.67 1.83
N VAL A 39 -2.57 9.40 1.57
CA VAL A 39 -3.17 8.07 1.76
C VAL A 39 -2.46 7.05 0.87
N PHE A 40 -2.25 7.35 -0.41
CA PHE A 40 -1.51 6.48 -1.31
C PHE A 40 -0.11 6.17 -0.80
N ALA A 41 0.67 7.18 -0.40
CA ALA A 41 2.04 7.02 0.09
C ALA A 41 2.12 6.18 1.37
N LYS A 42 1.16 6.33 2.29
CA LYS A 42 1.01 5.50 3.49
C LYS A 42 0.88 4.03 3.10
N TRP A 43 -0.05 3.71 2.20
CA TRP A 43 -0.33 2.34 1.79
C TRP A 43 0.78 1.72 0.94
N GLN A 44 1.46 2.52 0.11
CA GLN A 44 2.69 2.12 -0.57
C GLN A 44 3.75 1.64 0.43
N ARG A 45 3.97 2.36 1.54
CA ARG A 45 4.95 1.97 2.56
C ARG A 45 4.57 0.66 3.25
N ILE A 46 3.30 0.51 3.61
CA ILE A 46 2.78 -0.72 4.24
C ILE A 46 2.98 -1.92 3.30
N ALA A 47 2.54 -1.80 2.05
CA ALA A 47 2.65 -2.85 1.05
C ALA A 47 4.12 -3.19 0.72
N GLY A 48 5.00 -2.18 0.70
CA GLY A 48 6.44 -2.38 0.57
C GLY A 48 7.05 -3.17 1.74
N GLY A 49 6.60 -2.91 2.97
CA GLY A 49 7.01 -3.64 4.16
C GLY A 49 6.56 -5.10 4.16
N LEU A 50 5.36 -5.40 3.64
CA LEU A 50 4.86 -6.77 3.50
C LEU A 50 5.62 -7.59 2.44
N ARG A 51 6.14 -6.92 1.40
CA ARG A 51 6.95 -7.56 0.35
C ARG A 51 8.43 -7.71 0.71
N ALA A 52 8.92 -6.93 1.67
CA ALA A 52 10.27 -7.12 2.16
C ALA A 52 10.31 -8.40 3.00
N PRO A 53 11.28 -9.31 2.80
CA PRO A 53 11.49 -10.39 3.74
C PRO A 53 11.75 -9.76 5.11
N ALA A 54 11.05 -10.24 6.14
CA ALA A 54 11.29 -9.84 7.52
C ALA A 54 12.79 -10.03 7.79
N THR A 55 13.53 -8.94 7.85
CA THR A 55 14.89 -8.96 8.39
C THR A 55 14.69 -9.09 9.89
N THR A 56 14.60 -10.34 10.34
CA THR A 56 14.90 -10.70 11.73
C THR A 56 16.36 -10.34 11.93
N ASP A 57 16.58 -9.13 12.44
CA ASP A 57 17.87 -8.73 12.97
C ASP A 57 18.07 -9.53 14.27
N ALA A 58 19.16 -10.30 14.29
CA ALA A 58 19.60 -11.19 15.35
C ALA A 58 20.79 -10.57 16.09
#